data_AF-A0A2M8DUK1-F1
#
_entry.id   AF-A0A2M8DUK1-F1
#
_cell.length_a   1.000
_cell.length_b   1.000
_cell.length_c   1.000
_cell.angle_alpha   90.00
_cell.angle_beta   90.00
_cell.angle_gamma   90.00
#
_symmetry.space_group_name_H-M   'P 1'
#
loop_
_entity.id
_entity.type
_entity.pdbx_description
1 polymer ?
#
loop_
_entity_poly.entity_id
_entity_poly.type
_entity_poly.pdbx_seq_one_letter_code
_entity_poly.pdbx_strand_id
1 'polypeptide(L)' 'RYAHDEAGGYAAGENYFPNGMPQVSFYEPVDRGLEAKISEKLAHLRALDAKAKGKN' A
#
# COMPACT_ATOMS: atom_id res chain seq x y z
N ARG A 1 0.79 2.47 13.67
CA ARG A 1 -0.69 2.29 13.72
C ARG A 1 -1.06 0.81 13.67
N TYR A 2 -2.21 0.37 14.22
CA TYR A 2 -2.64 -1.03 14.11
C TYR A 2 -3.64 -1.19 12.96
N ALA A 3 -3.24 -1.92 11.91
CA ALA A 3 -4.01 -1.98 10.65
C ALA A 3 -5.40 -2.60 10.80
N HIS A 4 -5.60 -3.50 11.78
CA HIS A 4 -6.88 -4.18 11.98
C HIS A 4 -7.98 -3.29 12.58
N ASP A 5 -7.61 -2.16 13.21
CA ASP A 5 -8.56 -1.19 13.76
C ASP A 5 -8.94 -0.11 12.74
N GLU A 6 -8.25 -0.06 11.60
CA GLU A 6 -8.46 0.93 10.55
C GLU A 6 -9.51 0.46 9.53
N ALA A 7 -10.23 1.42 8.93
CA ALA A 7 -11.25 1.12 7.93
C ALA A 7 -10.67 0.32 6.75
N GLY A 8 -11.22 -0.87 6.49
CA GLY A 8 -10.72 -1.78 5.45
C GLY A 8 -9.51 -2.62 5.84
N GLY A 9 -9.11 -2.61 7.11
CA GLY A 9 -7.99 -3.42 7.61
C GLY A 9 -6.62 -2.96 7.12
N TYR A 10 -6.48 -1.68 6.76
CA TYR A 10 -5.27 -1.13 6.15
C TYR A 10 -4.91 0.24 6.76
N ALA A 11 -3.70 0.33 7.32
CA ALA A 11 -3.16 1.58 7.85
C ALA A 11 -2.55 2.43 6.73
N ALA A 12 -3.40 3.20 6.04
CA ALA A 12 -2.98 4.07 4.95
C ALA A 12 -1.97 5.15 5.43
N GLY A 13 -0.87 5.30 4.68
CA GLY A 13 0.20 6.26 4.97
C GLY A 13 1.26 5.80 5.98
N GLU A 14 1.14 4.58 6.52
CA GLU A 14 2.16 4.02 7.41
C GLU A 14 3.44 3.65 6.63
N ASN A 15 4.61 3.95 7.20
CA ASN A 15 5.89 3.52 6.65
C ASN A 15 6.38 2.26 7.38
N TYR A 16 6.47 1.16 6.65
CA TYR A 16 6.93 -0.13 7.18
C TYR A 16 8.43 -0.38 6.95
N PHE A 17 9.12 0.48 6.18
CA PHE A 17 10.56 0.35 5.98
C PHE A 17 11.34 0.83 7.21
N PRO A 18 12.57 0.33 7.42
CA PRO A 18 13.47 0.87 8.43
C PRO A 18 13.69 2.38 8.24
N ASN A 19 13.88 3.08 9.36
CA ASN A 19 14.20 4.51 9.33
C ASN A 19 15.46 4.77 8.50
N GLY A 20 15.40 5.74 7.60
CA GLY A 20 16.51 6.11 6.70
C GLY A 20 16.65 5.25 5.44
N MET A 21 15.83 4.21 5.28
CA MET A 21 15.78 3.44 4.04
C MET A 21 14.88 4.14 3.02
N PRO A 22 15.31 4.31 1.75
CA PRO A 22 14.43 4.80 0.70
C PRO A 22 13.30 3.81 0.44
N GLN A 23 12.17 4.30 -0.07
CA GLN A 23 11.08 3.42 -0.48
C GLN A 23 11.52 2.59 -1.70
N VAL A 24 11.44 1.26 -1.57
CA VAL A 24 11.79 0.32 -2.65
C VAL A 24 10.57 -0.53 -3.01
N SER A 25 10.42 -0.84 -4.29
CA SER A 25 9.41 -1.80 -4.76
C SER A 25 10.12 -3.09 -5.18
N PHE A 26 9.86 -4.18 -4.46
CA PHE A 26 10.46 -5.49 -4.77
C PHE A 26 9.54 -6.41 -5.58
N TYR A 27 8.24 -6.09 -5.63
CA TYR A 27 7.22 -6.93 -6.26
C TYR A 27 6.48 -6.16 -7.35
N GLU A 28 6.56 -6.71 -8.57
CA GLU A 28 5.92 -6.18 -9.77
C GLU A 28 5.00 -7.28 -10.34
N PRO A 29 3.70 -7.28 -9.97
CA PRO A 29 2.75 -8.30 -10.44
C PRO A 29 2.57 -8.21 -11.95
N VAL A 30 2.46 -9.35 -12.64
CA VAL A 30 2.10 -9.38 -14.06
C VAL A 30 0.59 -9.44 -14.26
N ASP A 31 0.13 -9.04 -15.45
CA ASP A 31 -1.29 -9.03 -15.80
C ASP A 31 -1.81 -10.42 -16.22
N ARG A 32 -1.59 -11.44 -15.36
CA ARG A 32 -2.01 -12.82 -15.61
C ARG A 32 -2.51 -13.48 -14.33
N GLY A 33 -3.59 -14.24 -14.45
CA GLY A 33 -4.12 -15.06 -13.35
C GLY A 33 -4.49 -14.24 -12.12
N LEU A 34 -4.09 -14.70 -10.94
CA LEU A 34 -4.39 -14.02 -9.67
C LEU A 34 -3.60 -12.73 -9.47
N GLU A 35 -2.45 -12.58 -10.14
CA GLU A 35 -1.61 -11.39 -10.01
C GLU A 35 -2.29 -10.14 -10.56
N ALA A 36 -3.18 -10.28 -11.55
CA ALA A 36 -4.01 -9.17 -12.04
C ALA A 36 -4.85 -8.55 -10.91
N LYS A 37 -5.54 -9.39 -10.11
CA LYS A 37 -6.31 -8.94 -8.94
C LYS A 37 -5.43 -8.37 -7.84
N ILE A 38 -4.23 -8.91 -7.67
CA ILE A 38 -3.25 -8.37 -6.70
C ILE A 38 -2.79 -6.98 -7.15
N SER A 39 -2.52 -6.79 -8.44
CA SER A 39 -2.15 -5.50 -9.03
C SER A 39 -3.22 -4.45 -8.80
N GLU A 40 -4.49 -4.79 -9.05
CA GLU A 40 -5.64 -3.92 -8.76
C GLU A 40 -5.72 -3.54 -7.28
N LYS A 41 -5.56 -4.52 -6.38
CA LYS A 41 -5.55 -4.26 -4.94
C LYS A 41 -4.40 -3.34 -4.54
N LEU A 42 -3.18 -3.58 -5.02
CA LEU A 42 -2.02 -2.74 -4.73
C LEU A 42 -2.22 -1.31 -5.25
N ALA A 43 -2.81 -1.13 -6.43
CA ALA A 43 -3.15 0.18 -6.96
C ALA A 43 -4.16 0.92 -6.06
N HIS A 44 -5.18 0.22 -5.56
CA HIS A 44 -6.14 0.78 -4.61
C HIS A 44 -5.47 1.23 -3.30
N LEU A 45 -4.62 0.39 -2.70
CA LEU A 45 -3.91 0.73 -1.46
C LEU A 45 -3.00 1.95 -1.62
N ARG A 46 -2.24 2.03 -2.72
CA ARG A 46 -1.41 3.22 -3.04
C ARG A 46 -2.24 4.50 -3.18
N ALA A 47 -3.46 4.40 -3.72
CA ALA A 47 -4.36 5.55 -3.80
C ALA A 47 -4.86 6.00 -2.42
N LEU A 48 -5.09 5.06 -1.48
CA LEU A 48 -5.41 5.38 -0.09
C LEU A 48 -4.22 6.08 0.60
N ASP A 49 -3.00 5.58 0.39
CA ASP A 49 -1.78 6.21 0.92
C ASP A 49 -1.60 7.63 0.41
N ALA A 50 -1.82 7.86 -0.89
CA ALA A 50 -1.72 9.19 -1.49
C ALA A 50 -2.76 10.16 -0.89
N LYS A 51 -4.01 9.69 -0.68
CA LYS A 51 -5.06 10.48 -0.01
C LYS A 51 -4.72 10.78 1.46
N ALA A 52 -4.11 9.83 2.16
CA ALA A 52 -3.67 10.03 3.54
C ALA A 52 -2.55 11.07 3.64
N LYS A 53 -1.58 11.04 2.72
CA LYS A 53 -0.48 12.02 2.65
C LYS A 53 -0.95 13.43 2.26
N GLY A 54 -1.93 13.55 1.35
CA GLY A 54 -2.46 14.85 0.92
C GLY A 54 -3.44 15.53 1.88
N LYS A 55 -3.86 14.84 2.95
CA LYS A 55 -4.70 15.40 4.02
C LYS A 55 -3.90 16.05 5.16
N ASN A 56 -2.57 16.07 5.05
CA ASN A 56 -1.65 16.52 6.09
C ASN A 56 -0.97 17.83 5.72
#